data_AF-X1EBK8-F1
#
_entry.id   AF-X1EBK8-F1
#
_cell.length_a   1.000
_cell.length_b   1.000
_cell.length_c   1.000
_cell.angle_alpha   90.00
_cell.angle_beta   90.00
_cell.angle_gamma   90.00
#
_symmetry.space_group_name_H-M   'P 1'
#
loop_
_entity.id
_entity.type
_entity.pdbx_description
1 polymer ?
#
loop_
_entity_poly.entity_id
_entity_poly.type
_entity_poly.pdbx_seq_one_letter_code
_entity_poly.pdbx_strand_id
1 'polypeptide(L)'
;YYAYFPGKNFLYLLIGFLAIIGSFMNSYTADKYDGLMKKKLGPGKHYFRIGRDVRMFIIFLGTLINQPVLILFIIAFTMNAENIRRIINFYKNG
;
A
#
# COMPACT_ATOMS: atom_id res chain seq x y z
N TYR A 1 -27.79 -11.00 -9.01
CA TYR A 1 -26.50 -10.74 -9.68
C TYR A 1 -26.50 -9.29 -10.13
N TYR A 2 -26.00 -8.36 -9.30
CA TYR A 2 -25.97 -6.93 -9.66
C TYR A 2 -24.71 -6.65 -10.48
N ALA A 3 -24.84 -6.76 -11.80
CA ALA A 3 -23.86 -6.23 -12.72
C ALA A 3 -23.80 -4.71 -12.51
N TYR A 4 -22.59 -4.20 -12.29
CA TYR A 4 -22.28 -2.79 -12.06
C TYR A 4 -22.90 -1.90 -13.15
N PHE A 5 -23.86 -1.05 -12.78
CA PHE A 5 -24.40 -0.02 -13.67
C PHE A 5 -23.29 1.01 -14.00
N PRO A 6 -23.04 1.32 -15.30
CA PRO A 6 -21.83 2.02 -15.75
C PRO A 6 -21.93 3.57 -15.68
N GLY A 7 -22.68 4.13 -14.72
CA GLY A 7 -22.95 5.58 -14.68
C GLY A 7 -22.24 6.39 -13.58
N LYS A 8 -21.89 5.76 -12.44
CA LYS A 8 -21.30 6.44 -11.26
C LYS A 8 -20.10 5.71 -10.64
N ASN A 9 -19.68 4.58 -11.23
CA ASN A 9 -18.91 3.53 -10.56
C ASN A 9 -17.44 3.38 -10.99
N PHE A 10 -16.99 4.08 -12.03
CA PHE A 10 -15.60 3.93 -12.51
C PHE A 10 -14.57 4.39 -11.47
N LEU A 11 -14.86 5.47 -10.72
CA LEU A 11 -13.97 5.95 -9.66
C LEU A 11 -13.79 4.91 -8.55
N TYR A 12 -14.84 4.18 -8.15
CA TYR A 12 -14.72 3.13 -7.15
C TYR A 12 -13.89 1.94 -7.65
N LEU A 13 -14.07 1.57 -8.92
CA LEU A 13 -13.24 0.55 -9.57
C LEU A 13 -11.78 1.00 -9.63
N LEU A 14 -11.51 2.25 -10.00
CA LEU A 14 -10.17 2.82 -10.06
C LEU A 14 -9.51 2.85 -8.68
N ILE A 15 -10.22 3.29 -7.64
CA ILE A 15 -9.74 3.30 -6.26
C ILE A 15 -9.42 1.87 -5.80
N GLY A 16 -10.32 0.92 -6.03
CA GLY A 16 -10.10 -0.48 -5.71
C GLY A 16 -8.90 -1.07 -6.45
N PHE A 17 -8.76 -0.77 -7.73
CA PHE A 17 -7.64 -1.19 -8.57
C PHE A 17 -6.30 -0.63 -8.05
N LEU A 18 -6.25 0.66 -7.73
CA LEU A 18 -5.05 1.29 -7.14
C LEU A 18 -4.72 0.72 -5.75
N ALA A 19 -5.72 0.41 -4.93
CA ALA A 19 -5.53 -0.23 -3.63
C ALA A 19 -4.93 -1.64 -3.78
N ILE A 20 -5.42 -2.43 -4.73
CA ILE A 20 -4.91 -3.78 -5.01
C ILE A 20 -3.48 -3.72 -5.55
N ILE A 21 -3.23 -2.92 -6.60
CA ILE A 21 -1.88 -2.81 -7.19
C ILE A 21 -0.88 -2.28 -6.18
N GLY A 22 -1.24 -1.24 -5.43
CA GLY A 22 -0.37 -0.68 -4.40
C GLY A 22 -0.02 -1.74 -3.35
N SER A 23 -1.01 -2.49 -2.87
CA SER A 23 -0.81 -3.56 -1.88
C SER A 23 0.04 -4.70 -2.41
N PHE A 24 -0.20 -5.12 -3.66
CA PHE A 24 0.56 -6.18 -4.32
C PHE A 24 2.03 -5.76 -4.48
N MET A 25 2.28 -4.58 -5.05
CA MET A 25 3.62 -4.06 -5.27
C MET A 25 4.35 -3.80 -3.94
N ASN A 26 3.64 -3.41 -2.88
CA ASN A 26 4.20 -3.26 -1.54
C ASN A 26 4.69 -4.60 -0.97
N SER A 27 3.99 -5.70 -1.25
CA SER A 27 4.45 -7.03 -0.86
C SER A 27 5.61 -7.51 -1.73
N TYR A 28 5.50 -7.31 -3.05
CA TYR A 28 6.50 -7.76 -4.02
C TYR A 28 7.87 -7.08 -3.81
N THR A 29 7.87 -5.78 -3.51
CA THR A 29 9.11 -5.01 -3.31
C THR A 29 9.70 -5.15 -1.90
N ALA A 30 8.98 -5.77 -0.95
CA ALA A 30 9.38 -5.81 0.44
C ALA A 30 10.73 -6.50 0.62
N ASP A 31 10.88 -7.72 0.10
CA ASP A 31 12.11 -8.50 0.33
C ASP A 31 13.35 -7.82 -0.26
N LYS A 32 13.20 -7.22 -1.45
CA LYS A 32 14.29 -6.48 -2.11
C LYS A 32 14.65 -5.22 -1.33
N TYR A 33 13.65 -4.46 -0.88
CA TYR A 33 13.86 -3.25 -0.10
C TYR A 33 14.46 -3.54 1.28
N ASP A 34 13.96 -4.58 1.95
CA ASP A 34 14.44 -5.03 3.25
C ASP A 34 15.91 -5.46 3.17
N GLY A 35 16.30 -6.16 2.08
CA GLY A 35 17.70 -6.48 1.80
C GLY A 35 18.58 -5.24 1.60
N LEU A 36 18.10 -4.23 0.88
CA LEU A 36 18.84 -2.97 0.67
C LEU A 36 18.98 -2.19 1.98
N MET A 37 17.90 -2.05 2.75
CA MET A 37 17.91 -1.34 4.04
C MET A 37 18.84 -2.01 5.06
N LYS A 38 18.84 -3.35 5.15
CA LYS A 38 19.78 -4.08 6.01
C LYS A 38 21.24 -3.77 5.68
N LYS A 39 21.59 -3.74 4.39
CA LYS A 39 22.94 -3.36 3.94
C LYS A 39 23.28 -1.91 4.26
N LYS A 40 22.32 -0.99 4.10
CA LYS A 40 22.53 0.45 4.31
C LYS A 40 22.65 0.84 5.78
N LEU A 41 21.79 0.32 6.65
CA LEU A 41 21.68 0.75 8.04
C LEU A 41 22.67 0.02 8.97
N GLY A 42 23.14 -1.16 8.56
CA GLY A 42 24.00 -2.02 9.38
C GLY A 42 23.21 -2.79 10.46
N PRO A 43 23.87 -3.72 11.16
CA PRO A 43 23.22 -4.55 12.18
C PRO A 43 22.67 -3.71 13.35
N GLY A 44 21.51 -4.11 13.88
CA GLY A 44 20.88 -3.49 15.06
C GLY A 44 20.10 -2.19 14.80
N LYS A 45 20.07 -1.68 13.56
CA LYS A 45 19.29 -0.50 13.19
C LYS A 45 17.94 -0.88 12.56
N HIS A 46 16.90 -0.16 12.95
CA HIS A 46 15.54 -0.34 12.44
C HIS A 46 15.16 0.75 11.43
N TYR A 47 14.25 0.41 10.52
CA TYR A 47 13.62 1.38 9.61
C TYR A 47 12.11 1.19 9.64
N PHE A 48 11.40 2.26 9.30
CA PHE A 48 9.95 2.25 9.27
C PHE A 48 9.42 1.48 8.06
N ARG A 49 8.75 0.35 8.31
CA ARG A 49 8.17 -0.54 7.29
C ARG A 49 6.65 -0.46 7.30
N ILE A 50 6.08 0.14 6.26
CA ILE A 50 4.64 0.03 6.00
C ILE A 50 4.41 -1.25 5.20
N GLY A 51 3.71 -2.21 5.80
CA GLY A 51 3.47 -3.53 5.23
C GLY A 51 2.02 -4.00 5.40
N ARG A 52 1.84 -5.33 5.41
CA ARG A 52 0.52 -5.96 5.51
C ARG A 52 -0.23 -5.59 6.78
N ASP A 53 0.44 -5.58 7.92
CA ASP A 53 -0.23 -5.44 9.21
C ASP A 53 -0.80 -4.01 9.37
N VAL A 54 -0.11 -3.00 8.85
CA VAL A 54 -0.62 -1.61 8.78
C VAL A 54 -1.88 -1.54 7.90
N ARG A 55 -1.91 -2.22 6.75
CA ARG A 55 -3.14 -2.27 5.93
C ARG A 55 -4.29 -2.92 6.67
N MET A 56 -4.05 -4.05 7.33
CA MET A 56 -5.10 -4.75 8.07
C MET A 56 -5.65 -3.89 9.20
N PHE A 57 -4.78 -3.16 9.90
CA PHE A 57 -5.20 -2.20 10.92
C PHE A 57 -6.06 -1.06 10.35
N ILE A 58 -5.67 -0.50 9.19
CA ILE A 58 -6.46 0.53 8.50
C ILE A 58 -7.83 -0.03 8.09
N ILE A 59 -7.88 -1.24 7.52
CA ILE A 59 -9.15 -1.90 7.16
C ILE A 59 -10.03 -2.08 8.39
N PHE A 60 -9.47 -2.60 9.49
CA PHE A 60 -10.18 -2.80 10.73
C PHE A 60 -10.82 -1.50 11.26
N LEU A 61 -10.05 -0.42 11.39
CA LEU A 61 -10.59 0.88 11.81
C LEU A 61 -11.69 1.37 10.85
N GLY A 62 -11.47 1.14 9.56
CA GLY A 62 -12.43 1.43 8.50
C GLY A 62 -13.78 0.75 8.64
N THR A 63 -13.74 -0.53 9.01
CA THR A 63 -14.95 -1.33 9.24
C THR A 63 -15.73 -0.85 10.46
N LEU A 64 -15.05 -0.38 11.52
CA LEU A 64 -15.73 0.18 12.70
C LEU A 64 -16.55 1.44 12.36
N ILE A 65 -16.11 2.22 11.39
CA ILE A 65 -16.75 3.49 10.98
C ILE A 65 -17.74 3.26 9.81
N ASN A 66 -17.81 2.04 9.26
CA ASN A 66 -18.64 1.67 8.11
C ASN A 66 -18.38 2.53 6.85
N GLN A 67 -17.11 2.89 6.60
CA GLN A 67 -16.71 3.73 5.46
C GLN A 67 -15.71 2.99 4.53
N PRO A 68 -16.11 1.92 3.84
CA PRO A 68 -15.18 1.08 3.07
C PRO A 68 -14.52 1.80 1.89
N VAL A 69 -15.23 2.72 1.23
CA VAL A 69 -14.69 3.49 0.08
C VAL A 69 -13.56 4.40 0.53
N LEU A 70 -13.75 5.13 1.63
CA LEU A 70 -12.72 6.00 2.23
C LEU A 70 -11.46 5.19 2.57
N ILE A 71 -11.65 3.97 3.03
CA ILE A 71 -10.57 3.10 3.49
C ILE A 71 -9.79 2.51 2.31
N LEU A 72 -10.49 2.12 1.24
CA LEU A 72 -9.83 1.76 -0.01
C LEU A 72 -9.02 2.94 -0.58
N PHE A 73 -9.54 4.17 -0.47
CA PHE A 73 -8.81 5.37 -0.87
C PHE A 73 -7.54 5.57 -0.04
N ILE A 74 -7.63 5.45 1.30
CA ILE A 74 -6.47 5.54 2.20
C ILE A 74 -5.44 4.45 1.89
N ILE A 75 -5.86 3.21 1.63
CA ILE A 75 -4.96 2.11 1.27
C ILE A 75 -4.30 2.37 -0.08
N ALA A 76 -5.07 2.78 -1.10
CA ALA A 76 -4.55 3.14 -2.40
C ALA A 76 -3.46 4.21 -2.28
N PHE A 77 -3.73 5.29 -1.54
CA PHE A 77 -2.75 6.35 -1.33
C PHE A 77 -1.51 5.85 -0.57
N THR A 78 -1.71 5.25 0.60
CA THR A 78 -0.60 4.87 1.51
C THR A 78 0.31 3.82 0.88
N MET A 79 -0.25 2.79 0.22
CA MET A 79 0.56 1.73 -0.37
C MET A 79 1.34 2.19 -1.59
N ASN A 80 0.71 3.00 -2.47
CA ASN A 80 1.41 3.52 -3.64
C ASN A 80 2.49 4.55 -3.25
N ALA A 81 2.21 5.42 -2.26
CA ALA A 81 3.21 6.34 -1.72
C ALA A 81 4.41 5.60 -1.11
N GLU A 82 4.16 4.50 -0.36
CA GLU A 82 5.24 3.66 0.17
C GLU A 82 6.08 3.03 -0.95
N ASN A 83 5.44 2.55 -2.02
CA ASN A 83 6.16 1.96 -3.15
C ASN A 83 7.04 2.99 -3.86
N ILE A 84 6.52 4.21 -4.09
CA ILE A 84 7.30 5.32 -4.66
C ILE A 84 8.49 5.66 -3.76
N ARG A 85 8.27 5.77 -2.44
CA ARG A 85 9.35 6.00 -1.46
C ARG A 85 10.44 4.93 -1.54
N ARG A 86 10.05 3.66 -1.66
CA ARG A 86 10.99 2.53 -1.82
C ARG A 86 11.79 2.63 -3.12
N ILE A 87 11.16 2.99 -4.24
CA ILE A 87 11.82 3.18 -5.54
C ILE A 87 12.82 4.34 -5.47
N ILE A 88 12.43 5.49 -4.89
CA ILE A 88 13.33 6.64 -4.73
C ILE A 88 14.54 6.27 -3.86
N ASN A 89 14.30 5.55 -2.76
CA ASN A 89 15.38 5.06 -1.90
C ASN A 89 16.25 4.02 -2.62
N PHE A 90 15.68 3.19 -3.47
CA PHE A 90 16.45 2.25 -4.28
C PHE A 90 17.37 2.98 -5.26
N TYR A 91 16.85 3.95 -6.01
CA TYR A 91 17.62 4.72 -6.98
C TYR A 91 18.75 5.56 -6.33
N LYS A 92 18.52 6.11 -5.13
CA LYS A 92 19.54 6.91 -4.43
C LYS A 92 20.66 6.08 -3.79
N ASN A 93 20.48 4.78 -3.60
CA ASN A 93 21.40 3.93 -2.83
C ASN A 93 21.78 2.63 -3.55
N GLY A 94 21.37 2.47 -4.81
CA GLY A 94 21.77 1.38 -5.70
C GLY A 94 22.87 1.86 -6.62
#